data_AF-A0A975ELJ9-F1
#
_entry.id   AF-A0A975ELJ9-F1
#
_cell.length_a   1.000
_cell.length_b   1.000
_cell.length_c   1.000
_cell.angle_alpha   90.00
_cell.angle_beta   90.00
_cell.angle_gamma   90.00
#
_symmetry.space_group_name_H-M   'P 1'
#
loop_
_entity.id
_entity.type
_entity.pdbx_description
1 polymer ?
#
loop_
_entity_poly.entity_id
_entity_poly.type
_entity_poly.pdbx_seq_one_letter_code
_entity_poly.pdbx_strand_id
1 'polypeptide(L)' 'MLWAGLNRPGIGIHGSPVPEPIGRAGSHGCIRLSNWDAATFYTLVGKGTAVTIR' A
#
# COMPACT_ATOMS: atom_id res chain seq x y z
N MET A 1 -5.77 9.92 -2.42
CA MET A 1 -5.23 8.55 -2.35
C MET A 1 -4.07 8.59 -1.37
N LEU A 2 -4.07 7.74 -0.34
CA LEU A 2 -2.99 7.72 0.66
C LEU A 2 -1.76 6.97 0.10
N TRP A 3 -0.54 7.52 0.25
CA TRP A 3 0.72 6.95 -0.28
C TRP A 3 1.82 6.76 0.78
N ALA A 4 2.29 5.53 0.98
CA ALA A 4 3.32 5.17 1.98
C ALA A 4 4.51 4.57 1.23
N GLY A 5 5.53 5.40 1.00
CA GLY A 5 6.73 4.99 0.29
C GLY A 5 7.56 3.99 1.08
N LEU A 6 8.08 2.98 0.39
CA LEU A 6 9.07 2.05 0.94
C LEU A 6 10.50 2.58 0.67
N ASN A 7 11.50 1.86 1.17
CA ASN A 7 12.92 2.17 0.94
C ASN A 7 13.40 1.86 -0.50
N ARG A 8 12.56 1.24 -1.33
CA ARG A 8 12.82 1.05 -2.77
C ARG A 8 12.14 2.17 -3.57
N PRO A 9 12.89 2.93 -4.40
CA PRO A 9 12.31 4.02 -5.19
C PRO A 9 11.11 3.58 -6.03
N GLY A 10 10.05 4.38 -6.00
CA GLY A 10 8.82 4.13 -6.78
C GLY A 10 7.89 3.04 -6.23
N ILE A 11 8.26 2.35 -5.15
CA ILE A 11 7.43 1.31 -4.53
C ILE A 11 6.80 1.82 -3.24
N GLY A 12 5.52 1.51 -3.05
CA GLY A 12 4.77 1.92 -1.87
C GLY A 12 3.54 1.07 -1.60
N ILE A 13 2.94 1.33 -0.44
CA ILE A 13 1.65 0.81 -0.02
C ILE A 13 0.64 1.96 -0.18
N HIS A 14 -0.45 1.73 -0.90
CA HIS A 14 -1.44 2.79 -1.18
C HIS A 14 -2.84 2.23 -1.43
N GLY A 15 -3.86 3.08 -1.29
CA GLY A 15 -5.24 2.76 -1.68
C GLY A 15 -5.42 2.67 -3.20
N SER A 16 -6.46 1.99 -3.67
CA SER A 16 -6.79 1.85 -5.10
C SER A 16 -8.11 2.55 -5.44
N PRO A 17 -8.21 3.27 -6.58
CA PRO A 17 -9.49 3.80 -7.06
C PRO A 17 -10.31 2.71 -7.78
N VAL A 18 -9.68 1.59 -8.13
CA VAL A 18 -10.27 0.42 -8.78
C VAL A 18 -10.18 -0.73 -7.76
N PRO A 19 -11.28 -1.07 -7.06
CA PRO A 19 -11.25 -2.08 -6.00
C PRO A 19 -11.16 -3.52 -6.52
N GLU A 20 -11.62 -3.79 -7.74
CA GLU A 20 -11.75 -5.13 -8.31
C GLU A 20 -10.44 -5.94 -8.35
N PRO A 21 -9.27 -5.39 -8.72
CA PRO A 21 -8.03 -6.17 -8.78
C PRO A 21 -7.32 -6.33 -7.43
N ILE A 22 -7.87 -5.83 -6.32
CA ILE A 22 -7.28 -6.04 -4.99
C ILE A 22 -7.22 -7.54 -4.69
N GLY A 23 -6.09 -7.99 -4.12
CA GLY A 23 -5.84 -9.41 -3.86
C GLY A 23 -5.42 -10.23 -5.09
N ARG A 24 -5.25 -9.61 -6.26
CA ARG A 24 -4.74 -10.24 -7.48
C ARG A 24 -3.37 -9.69 -7.88
N ALA A 25 -2.57 -10.51 -8.56
CA ALA A 25 -1.36 -10.03 -9.22
C ALA A 25 -1.74 -9.10 -10.39
N GLY A 26 -1.38 -7.83 -10.30
CA GLY A 26 -1.73 -6.83 -11.32
C GLY A 26 -1.24 -5.41 -11.01
N SER A 27 -0.30 -5.27 -10.08
CA SER A 27 0.38 -4.01 -9.83
C SER A 27 1.74 -3.98 -10.53
N HIS A 28 2.31 -2.77 -10.68
CA HIS A 28 3.67 -2.59 -11.17
C HIS A 28 4.72 -2.69 -10.04
N GLY A 29 4.39 -3.42 -8.96
CA GLY A 29 5.25 -3.60 -7.79
C GLY A 29 4.73 -2.98 -6.49
N CYS A 30 3.80 -2.03 -6.55
CA CYS A 30 3.16 -1.49 -5.34
C CYS A 30 2.20 -2.49 -4.69
N ILE A 31 2.01 -2.36 -3.39
CA ILE A 31 0.98 -3.09 -2.64
C ILE A 31 -0.27 -2.22 -2.61
N ARG A 32 -1.35 -2.70 -3.24
CA ARG A 32 -2.62 -1.99 -3.32
C ARG A 32 -3.56 -2.47 -2.21
N LEU A 33 -4.10 -1.52 -1.47
CA LEU A 33 -5.15 -1.72 -0.47
C LEU A 33 -6.48 -1.19 -1.01
N SER A 34 -7.57 -1.61 -0.38
CA SER A 34 -8.82 -0.86 -0.50
C SER A 34 -8.64 0.53 0.13
N ASN A 35 -9.52 1.47 -0.19
CA ASN A 35 -9.39 2.81 0.39
C ASN A 35 -9.68 2.83 1.90
N TRP A 36 -10.57 1.95 2.39
CA TRP A 36 -10.84 1.82 3.83
C TRP A 36 -9.68 1.16 4.57
N ASP A 37 -9.08 0.10 4.03
CA ASP A 37 -7.90 -0.52 4.63
C ASP A 37 -6.70 0.41 4.60
N ALA A 38 -6.56 1.22 3.53
CA ALA A 38 -5.55 2.26 3.49
C ALA A 38 -5.81 3.29 4.61
N ALA A 39 -7.03 3.76 4.83
CA ALA A 39 -7.31 4.70 5.92
C ALA A 39 -6.92 4.11 7.29
N THR A 40 -7.28 2.85 7.57
CA THR A 40 -6.89 2.15 8.80
C THR A 40 -5.38 1.94 8.90
N PHE A 41 -4.72 1.53 7.82
CA PHE A 41 -3.27 1.33 7.81
C PHE A 41 -2.52 2.59 8.28
N TYR A 42 -2.94 3.77 7.85
CA TYR A 42 -2.28 5.03 8.22
C TYR A 42 -2.44 5.45 9.66
N THR A 43 -3.46 4.95 10.36
CA THR A 43 -3.61 5.21 11.80
C THR A 43 -2.74 4.28 12.63
N LEU A 44 -2.25 3.17 12.04
CA LEU A 44 -1.51 2.12 12.74
C LEU A 44 0.00 2.20 12.53
N VAL A 45 0.48 2.79 11.43
CA VAL A 45 1.92 2.84 11.11
C VAL A 45 2.48 4.24 11.05
N GLY A 46 3.76 4.37 11.42
CA GLY A 46 4.53 5.60 11.29
C GLY A 46 5.72 5.47 10.35
N LYS A 47 6.37 6.59 10.03
CA LYS A 47 7.62 6.61 9.27
C LYS A 47 8.67 5.76 9.99
N GLY A 48 9.35 4.86 9.26
CA GLY A 48 10.35 3.96 9.82
C GLY A 48 9.81 2.62 10.31
N THR A 49 8.49 2.40 10.28
CA THR A 49 7.90 1.08 10.53
C THR A 49 8.50 0.05 9.56
N ALA A 50 9.03 -1.05 10.11
CA ALA A 50 9.64 -2.08 9.29
C ALA A 50 8.59 -2.80 8.44
N VAL A 51 8.86 -2.93 7.13
CA VAL A 51 8.02 -3.66 6.19
C VAL A 51 8.82 -4.85 5.68
N THR A 52 8.29 -6.07 5.87
CA THR A 52 8.88 -7.30 5.35
C THR A 52 7.96 -7.87 4.27
N ILE A 53 8.47 -8.02 3.05
CA ILE A 53 7.78 -8.66 1.92
C ILE A 53 8.39 -10.05 1.74
N ARG A 54 7.55 -11.08 1.60
CA ARG A 54 7.94 -12.48 1.41
C ARG A 54 7.23 -13.08 0.21
#